data_AF-A0A378JFJ8-F1
#
_entry.id   AF-A0A378JFJ8-F1
#
_cell.length_a   1.000
_cell.length_b   1.000
_cell.length_c   1.000
_cell.angle_alpha   90.00
_cell.angle_beta   90.00
_cell.angle_gamma   90.00
#
_symmetry.space_group_name_H-M   'P 1'
#
loop_
_entity.id
_entity.type
_entity.pdbx_description
1 polymer ?
#
loop_
_entity_poly.entity_id
_entity_poly.type
_entity_poly.pdbx_seq_one_letter_code
_entity_poly.pdbx_strand_id
1 'polypeptide(L)'
;MPKVRGPKDGEIITASFDGKEKSLFPSLKTTKDLVLLSIRGNEYCTGEYLGAIVKQAVATHQTPIDYSGAKGKATFLIADEIYWHNIKQLTSTKSDEEELKQEAITIGDDYFLTNLGAFLAPLDMSIEQFRDNYPEKSVDEIIAIINDLADKQGKNFEIVRWQTWIQNTSQEKISEIIKLYDSVEGLKESINRTQEDFVKRHSKDGNEELWRHRSHDYLIEESPAVMWLAASLGYNFVVYPGEILEPFEATKEYLVVPKHVARISQGKNIIEECDHSEYCIHVDDPSRLVNWLEVNFKRSHPPKQPTISVEKHTPLIETLTPVERKISFFSAPPKTKGSVLKENDEDTGMVVSNQNALMIASALNGVSKGLIDTYSNGKKPGKSASVLSEVFAGITREVLATDISESQKVNFLVNLINGVIQSSNKCSYTSPGIESRLLEYMNKSTTCR
;
A
#
# COMPACT_ATOMS: atom_id res chain seq x y z
N MET A 1 12.17 2.81 -2.71
CA MET A 1 12.34 2.15 -4.04
C MET A 1 11.58 0.83 -4.04
N PRO A 2 10.80 0.51 -5.09
CA PRO A 2 10.03 -0.74 -5.18
C PRO A 2 10.91 -1.96 -4.97
N LYS A 3 10.45 -2.90 -4.15
CA LYS A 3 11.25 -4.09 -3.81
C LYS A 3 10.94 -5.19 -4.81
N VAL A 4 11.89 -5.46 -5.73
CA VAL A 4 11.86 -6.66 -6.57
C VAL A 4 12.55 -7.81 -5.83
N ARG A 5 11.79 -8.85 -5.48
CA ARG A 5 12.29 -10.05 -4.78
C ARG A 5 12.31 -11.27 -5.72
N GLY A 6 13.14 -12.27 -5.41
CA GLY A 6 13.19 -13.53 -6.15
C GLY A 6 14.40 -13.66 -7.09
N PRO A 7 14.46 -14.74 -7.89
CA PRO A 7 15.57 -15.00 -8.81
C PRO A 7 15.64 -13.96 -9.93
N LYS A 8 16.85 -13.55 -10.32
CA LYS A 8 17.08 -12.57 -11.39
C LYS A 8 16.67 -13.09 -12.77
N ASP A 9 16.79 -14.39 -12.98
CA ASP A 9 16.39 -15.16 -14.17
C ASP A 9 14.95 -15.70 -14.07
N GLY A 10 14.16 -15.21 -13.11
CA GLY A 10 12.73 -15.50 -13.04
C GLY A 10 11.96 -14.78 -14.15
N GLU A 11 11.32 -15.56 -15.02
CA GLU A 11 10.53 -15.08 -16.17
C GLU A 11 9.17 -14.51 -15.77
N ILE A 12 8.61 -14.94 -14.63
CA ILE A 12 7.28 -14.52 -14.18
C ILE A 12 7.42 -13.40 -13.16
N ILE A 13 6.86 -12.23 -13.48
CA ILE A 13 6.67 -11.12 -12.54
C ILE A 13 5.25 -11.12 -11.98
N THR A 14 5.16 -10.92 -10.67
CA THR A 14 3.91 -10.64 -9.97
C THR A 14 4.06 -9.37 -9.14
N ALA A 15 2.98 -8.61 -9.00
CA ALA A 15 2.92 -7.41 -8.19
C ALA A 15 2.10 -7.67 -6.91
N SER A 16 2.46 -7.01 -5.82
CA SER A 16 1.67 -6.92 -4.59
C SER A 16 1.52 -5.47 -4.18
N PHE A 17 0.32 -5.09 -3.76
CA PHE A 17 0.03 -3.72 -3.29
C PHE A 17 0.04 -3.71 -1.76
N ASP A 18 1.03 -3.04 -1.17
CA ASP A 18 1.28 -3.05 0.26
C ASP A 18 0.87 -1.71 0.88
N GLY A 19 0.08 -1.79 1.96
CA GLY A 19 -0.40 -0.63 2.74
C GLY A 19 -1.21 -1.12 3.94
N LYS A 20 -1.05 -0.48 5.10
CA LYS A 20 -1.67 -0.94 6.36
C LYS A 20 -3.18 -0.68 6.36
N GLU A 21 -3.58 0.35 5.64
CA GLU A 21 -4.92 0.90 5.53
C GLU A 21 -5.86 -0.06 4.78
N LYS A 22 -5.32 -1.04 4.05
CA LYS A 22 -6.09 -2.16 3.49
C LYS A 22 -6.94 -2.87 4.55
N SER A 23 -6.46 -2.93 5.79
CA SER A 23 -7.15 -3.57 6.91
C SER A 23 -8.39 -2.79 7.39
N LEU A 24 -8.56 -1.53 6.99
CA LEU A 24 -9.75 -0.73 7.29
C LEU A 24 -10.97 -1.19 6.48
N PHE A 25 -10.76 -1.99 5.44
CA PHE A 25 -11.79 -2.45 4.52
C PHE A 25 -12.08 -3.94 4.71
N PRO A 26 -13.36 -4.33 4.89
CA PRO A 26 -13.73 -5.74 4.94
C PRO A 26 -13.39 -6.51 3.67
N SER A 27 -13.38 -5.81 2.53
CA SER A 27 -13.01 -6.34 1.22
C SER A 27 -12.45 -5.21 0.36
N LEU A 28 -11.42 -5.52 -0.43
CA LEU A 28 -10.87 -4.61 -1.43
C LEU A 28 -11.64 -4.66 -2.75
N LYS A 29 -12.50 -5.68 -2.96
CA LYS A 29 -13.30 -5.81 -4.19
C LYS A 29 -14.31 -4.67 -4.39
N THR A 30 -14.59 -3.92 -3.34
CA THR A 30 -15.54 -2.80 -3.33
C THR A 30 -14.85 -1.45 -3.25
N THR A 31 -13.51 -1.41 -3.28
CA THR A 31 -12.75 -0.16 -3.17
C THR A 31 -12.45 0.41 -4.53
N LYS A 32 -12.16 1.71 -4.58
CA LYS A 32 -11.72 2.40 -5.79
C LYS A 32 -10.22 2.70 -5.68
N ASP A 33 -9.47 2.25 -6.66
CA ASP A 33 -8.02 2.39 -6.72
C ASP A 33 -7.64 3.28 -7.91
N LEU A 34 -6.89 4.34 -7.64
CA LEU A 34 -6.25 5.16 -8.66
C LEU A 34 -4.82 4.66 -8.84
N VAL A 35 -4.52 4.02 -9.98
CA VAL A 35 -3.19 3.52 -10.31
C VAL A 35 -2.46 4.60 -11.11
N LEU A 36 -1.45 5.22 -10.50
CA LEU A 36 -0.69 6.30 -11.14
C LEU A 36 0.38 5.73 -12.07
N LEU A 37 0.37 6.17 -13.32
CA LEU A 37 1.31 5.73 -14.35
C LEU A 37 2.18 6.90 -14.81
N SER A 38 3.40 6.94 -14.28
CA SER A 38 4.43 7.87 -14.76
C SER A 38 4.93 7.40 -16.12
N ILE A 39 4.74 8.24 -17.15
CA ILE A 39 5.06 7.90 -18.53
C ILE A 39 6.57 7.82 -18.80
N ARG A 40 7.40 8.38 -17.92
CA ARG A 40 8.86 8.42 -18.06
C ARG A 40 9.58 8.55 -16.73
N GLY A 41 10.74 7.90 -16.61
CA GLY A 41 11.60 7.98 -15.43
C GLY A 41 11.34 6.91 -14.35
N ASN A 42 10.27 6.10 -14.49
CA ASN A 42 10.00 4.97 -13.61
C ASN A 42 9.84 3.66 -14.41
N GLU A 43 10.87 2.81 -14.40
CA GLU A 43 10.89 1.52 -15.09
C GLU A 43 9.79 0.55 -14.61
N TYR A 44 9.28 0.74 -13.40
CA TYR A 44 8.25 -0.12 -12.82
C TYR A 44 6.84 0.22 -13.34
N CYS A 45 6.71 1.31 -14.10
CA CYS A 45 5.48 1.67 -14.82
C CYS A 45 5.47 1.15 -16.26
N THR A 46 6.44 0.34 -16.71
CA THR A 46 6.49 -0.16 -18.09
C THR A 46 6.66 -1.68 -18.17
N GLY A 47 6.43 -2.23 -19.37
CA GLY A 47 6.74 -3.62 -19.72
C GLY A 47 6.12 -4.66 -18.79
N GLU A 48 6.93 -5.64 -18.38
CA GLU A 48 6.50 -6.73 -17.51
C GLU A 48 6.05 -6.28 -16.11
N TYR A 49 6.59 -5.16 -15.59
CA TYR A 49 6.17 -4.61 -14.31
C TYR A 49 4.77 -3.99 -14.40
N LEU A 50 4.51 -3.20 -15.45
CA LEU A 50 3.17 -2.67 -15.70
C LEU A 50 2.16 -3.80 -15.92
N GLY A 51 2.52 -4.82 -16.71
CA GLY A 51 1.67 -6.00 -16.90
C GLY A 51 1.30 -6.67 -15.57
N ALA A 52 2.24 -6.76 -14.63
CA ALA A 52 1.99 -7.29 -13.29
C ALA A 52 1.09 -6.38 -12.44
N ILE A 53 1.26 -5.05 -12.52
CA ILE A 53 0.39 -4.07 -11.85
C ILE A 53 -1.03 -4.18 -12.37
N VAL A 54 -1.22 -4.12 -13.70
CA VAL A 54 -2.54 -4.19 -14.34
C VAL A 54 -3.25 -5.47 -13.94
N LYS A 55 -2.55 -6.61 -14.04
CA LYS A 55 -3.10 -7.92 -13.64
C LYS A 55 -3.55 -7.94 -12.19
N GLN A 56 -2.74 -7.42 -11.27
CA GLN A 56 -3.06 -7.41 -9.84
C GLN A 56 -4.24 -6.46 -9.52
N ALA A 57 -4.26 -5.27 -10.13
CA ALA A 57 -5.34 -4.29 -9.94
C ALA A 57 -6.67 -4.84 -10.46
N VAL A 58 -6.70 -5.37 -11.69
CA VAL A 58 -7.93 -5.97 -12.26
C VAL A 58 -8.40 -7.17 -11.44
N ALA A 59 -7.50 -8.08 -11.07
CA ALA A 59 -7.87 -9.25 -10.26
C ALA A 59 -8.45 -8.88 -8.88
N THR A 60 -8.05 -7.73 -8.31
CA THR A 60 -8.57 -7.23 -7.03
C THR A 60 -10.03 -6.81 -7.14
N HIS A 61 -10.42 -6.18 -8.25
CA HIS A 61 -11.75 -5.59 -8.46
C HIS A 61 -12.69 -6.44 -9.30
N GLN A 62 -12.19 -7.51 -9.92
CA GLN A 62 -12.99 -8.39 -10.76
C GLN A 62 -14.11 -9.05 -9.93
N THR A 63 -15.34 -8.89 -10.42
CA THR A 63 -16.54 -9.52 -9.87
C THR A 63 -17.19 -10.41 -10.91
N PRO A 64 -17.92 -11.47 -10.51
CA PRO A 64 -18.77 -12.22 -11.43
C PRO A 64 -19.74 -11.31 -12.20
N ILE A 65 -20.14 -11.71 -13.42
CA ILE A 65 -21.04 -10.94 -14.29
C ILE A 65 -22.40 -10.69 -13.61
N ASP A 66 -22.86 -11.65 -12.82
CA ASP A 66 -24.12 -11.64 -12.06
C ASP A 66 -24.03 -10.96 -10.68
N TYR A 67 -22.87 -10.40 -10.31
CA TYR A 67 -22.71 -9.73 -9.02
C TYR A 67 -23.50 -8.42 -8.98
N SER A 68 -24.45 -8.34 -8.05
CA SER A 68 -25.38 -7.22 -7.84
C SER A 68 -24.98 -6.25 -6.72
N GLY A 69 -23.90 -6.55 -5.99
CA GLY A 69 -23.41 -5.70 -4.90
C GLY A 69 -22.58 -4.51 -5.40
N ALA A 70 -22.04 -3.72 -4.45
CA ALA A 70 -21.13 -2.63 -4.77
C ALA A 70 -19.86 -3.16 -5.45
N LYS A 71 -19.52 -2.60 -6.61
CA LYS A 71 -18.32 -2.97 -7.39
C LYS A 71 -17.23 -1.91 -7.17
N GLY A 72 -16.04 -2.36 -6.83
CA GLY A 72 -14.83 -1.57 -6.87
C GLY A 72 -14.40 -1.27 -8.31
N LYS A 73 -13.32 -0.51 -8.45
CA LYS A 73 -12.77 -0.16 -9.77
C LYS A 73 -11.29 0.18 -9.67
N ALA A 74 -10.51 -0.25 -10.66
CA ALA A 74 -9.16 0.27 -10.89
C ALA A 74 -9.16 1.30 -12.02
N THR A 75 -8.65 2.50 -11.75
CA THR A 75 -8.48 3.55 -12.76
C THR A 75 -7.01 3.78 -13.00
N PHE A 76 -6.54 3.43 -14.20
CA PHE A 76 -5.16 3.65 -14.62
C PHE A 76 -5.02 5.06 -15.17
N LEU A 77 -4.36 5.95 -14.41
CA LEU A 77 -4.12 7.33 -14.79
C LEU A 77 -2.78 7.45 -15.49
N ILE A 78 -2.81 7.69 -16.81
CA ILE A 78 -1.64 8.04 -17.61
C ILE A 78 -1.32 9.51 -17.33
N ALA A 79 -0.28 9.77 -16.55
CA ALA A 79 0.16 11.10 -16.15
C ALA A 79 1.04 11.73 -17.24
N ASP A 80 0.46 11.92 -18.42
CA ASP A 80 1.16 12.38 -19.61
C ASP A 80 1.27 13.89 -19.69
N GLU A 81 0.16 14.62 -19.83
CA GLU A 81 0.19 16.08 -20.04
C GLU A 81 1.04 16.78 -18.99
N ILE A 82 0.88 16.46 -17.69
CA ILE A 82 1.66 17.02 -16.58
C ILE A 82 3.18 16.86 -16.72
N TYR A 83 3.65 15.90 -17.51
CA TYR A 83 5.06 15.72 -17.82
C TYR A 83 5.66 16.92 -18.57
N TRP A 84 4.85 17.84 -19.10
CA TRP A 84 5.30 19.10 -19.70
C TRP A 84 6.23 19.90 -18.76
N HIS A 85 5.97 19.85 -17.44
CA HIS A 85 6.85 20.47 -16.43
C HIS A 85 8.26 19.91 -16.43
N ASN A 86 8.46 18.65 -16.83
CA ASN A 86 9.77 18.02 -16.85
C ASN A 86 10.58 18.35 -18.09
N ILE A 87 9.94 18.87 -19.15
CA ILE A 87 10.58 19.23 -20.43
C ILE A 87 10.67 20.73 -20.65
N LYS A 88 9.94 21.55 -19.89
CA LYS A 88 9.98 23.02 -19.99
C LYS A 88 11.35 23.64 -19.67
N GLN A 89 11.58 24.85 -20.15
CA GLN A 89 12.80 25.63 -19.88
C GLN A 89 12.53 26.70 -18.81
N LEU A 90 13.59 27.32 -18.27
CA LEU A 90 13.43 28.40 -17.27
C LEU A 90 12.61 29.59 -17.79
N THR A 91 12.73 29.87 -19.09
CA THR A 91 12.01 30.95 -19.77
C THR A 91 11.09 30.35 -20.82
N SER A 92 9.97 29.76 -20.38
CA SER A 92 8.90 29.32 -21.27
C SER A 92 7.84 30.41 -21.40
N THR A 93 7.49 30.76 -22.63
CA THR A 93 6.32 31.59 -22.93
C THR A 93 5.03 30.75 -22.87
N LYS A 94 3.87 31.41 -22.86
CA LYS A 94 2.58 30.71 -22.94
C LYS A 94 2.41 29.89 -24.22
N SER A 95 3.02 30.34 -25.33
CA SER A 95 3.03 29.56 -26.59
C SER A 95 3.84 28.28 -26.41
N ASP A 96 4.99 28.38 -25.74
CA ASP A 96 5.86 27.23 -25.48
C ASP A 96 5.16 26.21 -24.57
N GLU A 97 4.35 26.67 -23.60
CA GLU A 97 3.59 25.78 -22.71
C GLU A 97 2.64 24.85 -23.47
N GLU A 98 1.83 25.39 -24.40
CA GLU A 98 0.90 24.59 -25.19
C GLU A 98 1.65 23.59 -26.09
N GLU A 99 2.75 24.00 -26.71
CA GLU A 99 3.60 23.10 -27.51
C GLU A 99 4.20 21.97 -26.65
N LEU A 100 4.69 22.29 -25.45
CA LEU A 100 5.25 21.31 -24.52
C LEU A 100 4.18 20.35 -23.97
N LYS A 101 2.95 20.82 -23.75
CA LYS A 101 1.81 19.96 -23.39
C LYS A 101 1.48 18.97 -24.50
N GLN A 102 1.46 19.42 -25.77
CA GLN A 102 1.27 18.53 -26.92
C GLN A 102 2.43 17.54 -27.08
N GLU A 103 3.66 17.97 -26.82
CA GLU A 103 4.81 17.06 -26.78
C GLU A 103 4.64 15.99 -25.69
N ALA A 104 4.24 16.39 -24.48
CA ALA A 104 4.00 15.48 -23.37
C ALA A 104 2.88 14.46 -23.66
N ILE A 105 1.79 14.91 -24.30
CA ILE A 105 0.70 14.04 -24.81
C ILE A 105 1.24 13.02 -25.83
N THR A 106 2.11 13.44 -26.75
CA THR A 106 2.73 12.56 -27.75
C THR A 106 3.62 11.50 -27.08
N ILE A 107 4.37 11.87 -26.03
CA ILE A 107 5.15 10.91 -25.23
C ILE A 107 4.20 9.93 -24.51
N GLY A 108 3.06 10.41 -24.02
CA GLY A 108 2.00 9.58 -23.45
C GLY A 108 1.42 8.57 -24.43
N ASP A 109 1.22 8.98 -25.69
CA ASP A 109 0.74 8.10 -26.77
C ASP A 109 1.73 6.96 -27.04
N ASP A 110 3.01 7.28 -27.17
CA ASP A 110 4.07 6.28 -27.38
C ASP A 110 4.19 5.32 -26.18
N TYR A 111 4.14 5.87 -24.96
CA TYR A 111 4.10 5.08 -23.73
C TYR A 111 2.92 4.10 -23.74
N PHE A 112 1.71 4.57 -24.05
CA PHE A 112 0.52 3.74 -24.08
C PHE A 112 0.61 2.64 -25.13
N LEU A 113 1.00 2.97 -26.36
CA LEU A 113 1.09 2.02 -27.47
C LEU A 113 2.18 0.95 -27.22
N THR A 114 3.32 1.34 -26.67
CA THR A 114 4.40 0.42 -26.27
C THR A 114 3.94 -0.58 -25.20
N ASN A 115 3.00 -0.16 -24.36
CA ASN A 115 2.49 -0.96 -23.25
C ASN A 115 1.08 -1.52 -23.49
N LEU A 116 0.53 -1.38 -24.70
CA LEU A 116 -0.86 -1.76 -25.03
C LEU A 116 -1.19 -3.20 -24.62
N GLY A 117 -0.25 -4.12 -24.80
CA GLY A 117 -0.42 -5.52 -24.42
C GLY A 117 -0.74 -5.73 -22.93
N ALA A 118 -0.25 -4.86 -22.03
CA ALA A 118 -0.56 -4.94 -20.60
C ALA A 118 -2.05 -4.70 -20.31
N PHE A 119 -2.68 -3.77 -21.05
CA PHE A 119 -4.08 -3.40 -20.88
C PHE A 119 -5.05 -4.33 -21.61
N LEU A 120 -4.60 -4.98 -22.69
CA LEU A 120 -5.38 -5.98 -23.41
C LEU A 120 -5.36 -7.36 -22.74
N ALA A 121 -4.29 -7.70 -21.99
CA ALA A 121 -4.16 -9.00 -21.35
C ALA A 121 -5.34 -9.38 -20.43
N PRO A 122 -5.88 -8.49 -19.58
CA PRO A 122 -7.07 -8.80 -18.79
C PRO A 122 -8.34 -9.04 -19.61
N LEU A 123 -8.39 -8.60 -20.87
CA LEU A 123 -9.49 -8.81 -21.82
C LEU A 123 -9.29 -10.07 -22.68
N ASP A 124 -8.26 -10.87 -22.39
CA ASP A 124 -7.90 -12.09 -23.11
C ASP A 124 -7.68 -11.83 -24.63
N MET A 125 -7.11 -10.66 -24.96
CA MET A 125 -6.92 -10.18 -26.33
C MET A 125 -5.45 -9.86 -26.62
N SER A 126 -4.94 -10.29 -27.78
CA SER A 126 -3.60 -9.90 -28.26
C SER A 126 -3.63 -8.54 -28.99
N ILE A 127 -2.46 -7.92 -29.16
CA ILE A 127 -2.34 -6.66 -29.91
C ILE A 127 -2.78 -6.84 -31.37
N GLU A 128 -2.44 -7.98 -31.97
CA GLU A 128 -2.81 -8.33 -33.36
C GLU A 128 -4.32 -8.46 -33.48
N GLN A 129 -4.94 -9.24 -32.59
CA GLN A 129 -6.40 -9.40 -32.56
C GLN A 129 -7.13 -8.07 -32.36
N PHE A 130 -6.60 -7.20 -31.49
CA PHE A 130 -7.18 -5.89 -31.29
C PHE A 130 -7.10 -5.04 -32.57
N ARG A 131 -5.93 -4.99 -33.21
CA ARG A 131 -5.70 -4.20 -34.44
C ARG A 131 -6.51 -4.70 -35.62
N ASP A 132 -6.71 -6.01 -35.74
CA ASP A 132 -7.56 -6.60 -36.78
C ASP A 132 -9.03 -6.22 -36.61
N ASN A 133 -9.51 -6.12 -35.36
CA ASN A 133 -10.89 -5.75 -35.04
C ASN A 133 -11.14 -4.24 -35.07
N TYR A 134 -10.12 -3.44 -34.77
CA TYR A 134 -10.21 -1.98 -34.63
C TYR A 134 -9.02 -1.29 -35.35
N PRO A 135 -8.98 -1.34 -36.69
CA PRO A 135 -7.88 -0.75 -37.45
C PRO A 135 -7.92 0.78 -37.40
N GLU A 136 -6.74 1.40 -37.53
CA GLU A 136 -6.55 2.85 -37.75
C GLU A 136 -7.18 3.76 -36.67
N LYS A 137 -7.13 3.33 -35.40
CA LYS A 137 -7.63 4.09 -34.26
C LYS A 137 -6.59 5.01 -33.64
N SER A 138 -7.02 6.21 -33.23
CA SER A 138 -6.21 7.08 -32.38
C SER A 138 -6.03 6.48 -30.98
N VAL A 139 -5.07 6.97 -30.20
CA VAL A 139 -4.86 6.49 -28.82
C VAL A 139 -6.10 6.68 -27.96
N ASP A 140 -6.77 7.82 -28.05
CA ASP A 140 -7.99 8.09 -27.28
C ASP A 140 -9.14 7.16 -27.69
N GLU A 141 -9.28 6.85 -28.99
CA GLU A 141 -10.24 5.86 -29.45
C GLU A 141 -9.91 4.45 -28.95
N ILE A 142 -8.63 4.06 -28.95
CA ILE A 142 -8.19 2.77 -28.41
C ILE A 142 -8.53 2.67 -26.92
N ILE A 143 -8.23 3.72 -26.14
CA ILE A 143 -8.57 3.80 -24.71
C ILE A 143 -10.09 3.66 -24.51
N ALA A 144 -10.89 4.39 -25.29
CA ALA A 144 -12.35 4.32 -25.21
C ALA A 144 -12.88 2.92 -25.51
N ILE A 145 -12.33 2.24 -26.52
CA ILE A 145 -12.69 0.86 -26.87
C ILE A 145 -12.31 -0.11 -25.74
N ILE A 146 -11.10 0.01 -25.17
CA ILE A 146 -10.66 -0.84 -24.06
C ILE A 146 -11.56 -0.64 -22.83
N ASN A 147 -11.92 0.60 -22.51
CA ASN A 147 -12.80 0.91 -21.39
C ASN A 147 -14.21 0.31 -21.59
N ASP A 148 -14.77 0.42 -22.79
CA ASP A 148 -16.06 -0.21 -23.14
C ASP A 148 -16.01 -1.75 -23.06
N LEU A 149 -14.93 -2.36 -23.54
CA LEU A 149 -14.72 -3.80 -23.43
C LEU A 149 -14.56 -4.24 -21.96
N ALA A 150 -13.83 -3.48 -21.15
CA ALA A 150 -13.63 -3.77 -19.73
C ALA A 150 -14.94 -3.73 -18.94
N ASP A 151 -15.81 -2.76 -19.25
CA ASP A 151 -17.15 -2.66 -18.66
C ASP A 151 -18.03 -3.85 -19.07
N LYS A 152 -18.13 -4.13 -20.38
CA LYS A 152 -18.93 -5.25 -20.92
C LYS A 152 -18.49 -6.62 -20.40
N GLN A 153 -17.20 -6.80 -20.13
CA GLN A 153 -16.65 -8.05 -19.60
C GLN A 153 -16.61 -8.09 -18.06
N GLY A 154 -17.06 -7.03 -17.36
CA GLY A 154 -17.05 -6.97 -15.90
C GLY A 154 -15.65 -7.02 -15.28
N LYS A 155 -14.64 -6.56 -16.02
CA LYS A 155 -13.25 -6.49 -15.53
C LYS A 155 -13.01 -5.29 -14.59
N ASN A 156 -14.00 -4.38 -14.48
CA ASN A 156 -14.06 -3.28 -13.52
C ASN A 156 -12.78 -2.42 -13.49
N PHE A 157 -12.27 -2.06 -14.66
CA PHE A 157 -11.17 -1.10 -14.78
C PHE A 157 -11.43 -0.08 -15.88
N GLU A 158 -10.72 1.04 -15.82
CA GLU A 158 -10.65 2.01 -16.90
C GLU A 158 -9.25 2.61 -17.02
N ILE A 159 -8.99 3.22 -18.16
CA ILE A 159 -7.79 3.99 -18.46
C ILE A 159 -8.20 5.42 -18.72
N VAL A 160 -7.52 6.37 -18.08
CA VAL A 160 -7.80 7.81 -18.15
C VAL A 160 -6.48 8.54 -18.37
N ARG A 161 -6.51 9.57 -19.22
CA ARG A 161 -5.36 10.48 -19.43
C ARG A 161 -5.41 11.67 -18.48
N TRP A 162 -4.28 12.33 -18.26
CA TRP A 162 -4.19 13.46 -17.33
C TRP A 162 -5.25 14.54 -17.62
N GLN A 163 -5.37 14.94 -18.89
CA GLN A 163 -6.32 15.96 -19.31
C GLN A 163 -7.77 15.58 -18.94
N THR A 164 -8.17 14.34 -19.23
CA THR A 164 -9.51 13.82 -18.91
C THR A 164 -9.73 13.74 -17.41
N TRP A 165 -8.69 13.39 -16.64
CA TRP A 165 -8.76 13.29 -15.19
C TRP A 165 -9.09 14.65 -14.53
N ILE A 166 -8.42 15.72 -14.95
CA ILE A 166 -8.58 17.05 -14.34
C ILE A 166 -9.76 17.87 -14.88
N GLN A 167 -10.45 17.40 -15.93
CA GLN A 167 -11.47 18.17 -16.67
C GLN A 167 -12.77 18.46 -15.87
N ASN A 168 -13.51 19.47 -16.36
CA ASN A 168 -14.78 20.02 -15.86
C ASN A 168 -14.66 20.77 -14.53
N THR A 169 -15.41 20.35 -13.50
CA THR A 169 -15.62 21.09 -12.24
C THR A 169 -14.42 21.12 -11.31
N SER A 170 -13.40 20.32 -11.60
CA SER A 170 -12.23 20.14 -10.75
C SER A 170 -11.08 21.05 -11.16
N GLN A 171 -10.96 21.43 -12.44
CA GLN A 171 -9.84 22.23 -12.93
C GLN A 171 -9.76 23.62 -12.28
N GLU A 172 -10.90 24.31 -12.20
CA GLU A 172 -11.00 25.62 -11.53
C GLU A 172 -10.65 25.50 -10.04
N LYS A 173 -11.20 24.48 -9.36
CA LYS A 173 -10.91 24.23 -7.93
C LYS A 173 -9.45 23.85 -7.69
N ILE A 174 -8.86 23.02 -8.54
CA ILE A 174 -7.44 22.67 -8.48
C ILE A 174 -6.60 23.93 -8.65
N SER A 175 -6.95 24.82 -9.58
CA SER A 175 -6.25 26.09 -9.79
C SER A 175 -6.32 27.01 -8.56
N GLU A 176 -7.42 27.03 -7.82
CA GLU A 176 -7.52 27.74 -6.54
C GLU A 176 -6.71 27.05 -5.42
N ILE A 177 -6.75 25.72 -5.34
CA ILE A 177 -5.97 24.94 -4.37
C ILE A 177 -4.48 25.11 -4.59
N ILE A 178 -4.01 25.20 -5.85
CA ILE A 178 -2.60 25.46 -6.18
C ILE A 178 -2.10 26.73 -5.47
N LYS A 179 -2.92 27.79 -5.38
CA LYS A 179 -2.56 29.05 -4.69
C LYS A 179 -2.36 28.87 -3.17
N LEU A 180 -2.90 27.80 -2.58
CA LEU A 180 -2.69 27.49 -1.17
C LEU A 180 -1.25 27.07 -0.88
N TYR A 181 -0.52 26.54 -1.86
CA TYR A 181 0.90 26.18 -1.69
C TYR A 181 1.81 27.38 -1.49
N ASP A 182 1.37 28.59 -1.86
CA ASP A 182 2.10 29.83 -1.59
C ASP A 182 1.78 30.42 -0.21
N SER A 183 0.59 30.13 0.33
CA SER A 183 0.02 30.83 1.49
C SER A 183 -0.12 29.96 2.75
N VAL A 184 -0.14 28.63 2.61
CA VAL A 184 -0.23 27.67 3.71
C VAL A 184 1.14 27.06 3.96
N GLU A 185 1.77 27.44 5.07
CA GLU A 185 3.16 27.08 5.39
C GLU A 185 3.42 25.56 5.34
N GLY A 186 2.49 24.76 5.88
CA GLY A 186 2.64 23.30 5.88
C GLY A 186 2.66 22.67 4.48
N LEU A 187 1.85 23.20 3.54
CA LEU A 187 1.86 22.76 2.15
C LEU A 187 3.13 23.22 1.45
N LYS A 188 3.51 24.49 1.63
CA LYS A 188 4.72 25.08 1.05
C LYS A 188 6.00 24.34 1.44
N GLU A 189 6.18 24.10 2.73
CA GLU A 189 7.38 23.44 3.25
C GLU A 189 7.51 21.99 2.76
N SER A 190 6.40 21.28 2.58
CA SER A 190 6.42 19.92 2.01
C SER A 190 6.96 19.88 0.57
N ILE A 191 6.63 20.91 -0.23
CA ILE A 191 7.17 21.08 -1.59
C ILE A 191 8.66 21.38 -1.53
N ASN A 192 9.06 22.35 -0.71
CA ASN A 192 10.46 22.78 -0.58
C ASN A 192 11.38 21.60 -0.23
N ARG A 193 11.01 20.77 0.75
CA ARG A 193 11.81 19.61 1.17
C ARG A 193 11.93 18.57 0.05
N THR A 194 10.82 18.24 -0.61
CA THR A 194 10.83 17.23 -1.70
C THR A 194 11.59 17.70 -2.93
N GLN A 195 11.51 19.00 -3.23
CA GLN A 195 12.21 19.63 -4.33
C GLN A 195 13.74 19.52 -4.16
N GLU A 196 14.27 19.70 -2.95
CA GLU A 196 15.71 19.54 -2.70
C GLU A 196 16.21 18.14 -3.05
N ASP A 197 15.44 17.11 -2.75
CA ASP A 197 15.80 15.73 -3.07
C ASP A 197 15.67 15.43 -4.56
N PHE A 198 14.72 16.06 -5.25
CA PHE A 198 14.63 16.00 -6.70
C PHE A 198 15.85 16.64 -7.38
N VAL A 199 16.23 17.82 -6.91
CA VAL A 199 17.41 18.57 -7.38
C VAL A 199 18.70 17.77 -7.16
N LYS A 200 18.89 17.19 -5.97
CA LYS A 200 20.07 16.35 -5.65
C LYS A 200 20.20 15.19 -6.64
N ARG A 201 19.09 14.51 -6.98
CA ARG A 201 19.08 13.38 -7.93
C ARG A 201 19.48 13.79 -9.35
N HIS A 202 19.13 15.01 -9.78
CA HIS A 202 19.40 15.52 -11.12
C HIS A 202 20.58 16.50 -11.19
N SER A 203 21.37 16.60 -10.12
CA SER A 203 22.53 17.50 -10.03
C SER A 203 23.58 17.30 -11.13
N LYS A 204 23.58 16.14 -11.79
CA LYS A 204 24.46 15.80 -12.92
C LYS A 204 23.86 16.09 -14.30
N ASP A 205 22.55 16.32 -14.37
CA ASP A 205 21.78 16.33 -15.61
C ASP A 205 21.38 17.76 -16.05
N GLY A 206 21.81 18.79 -15.31
CA GLY A 206 21.56 20.17 -15.74
C GLY A 206 21.70 21.22 -14.65
N ASN A 207 21.13 22.39 -14.94
CA ASN A 207 21.10 23.54 -14.04
C ASN A 207 20.19 23.25 -12.82
N GLU A 208 20.73 23.44 -11.62
CA GLU A 208 20.01 23.28 -10.36
C GLU A 208 18.71 24.11 -10.30
N GLU A 209 18.77 25.35 -10.76
CA GLU A 209 17.64 26.29 -10.78
C GLU A 209 16.52 25.78 -11.68
N LEU A 210 16.88 25.21 -12.83
CA LEU A 210 15.90 24.61 -13.74
C LEU A 210 15.21 23.42 -13.09
N TRP A 211 15.96 22.50 -12.48
CA TRP A 211 15.37 21.33 -11.82
C TRP A 211 14.51 21.71 -10.62
N ARG A 212 14.93 22.74 -9.88
CA ARG A 212 14.15 23.34 -8.81
C ARG A 212 12.81 23.84 -9.34
N HIS A 213 12.83 24.68 -10.38
CA HIS A 213 11.64 25.24 -11.01
C HIS A 213 10.71 24.16 -11.58
N ARG A 214 11.24 23.17 -12.30
CA ARG A 214 10.48 22.04 -12.84
C ARG A 214 9.79 21.24 -11.74
N SER A 215 10.54 20.85 -10.71
CA SER A 215 10.01 20.05 -9.61
C SER A 215 8.96 20.81 -8.80
N HIS A 216 9.11 22.13 -8.63
CA HIS A 216 8.11 22.93 -7.92
C HIS A 216 6.75 22.85 -8.60
N ASP A 217 6.72 23.24 -9.88
CA ASP A 217 5.47 23.40 -10.62
C ASP A 217 4.81 22.05 -10.90
N TYR A 218 5.61 21.01 -11.13
CA TYR A 218 5.11 19.63 -11.22
C TYR A 218 4.43 19.22 -9.92
N LEU A 219 5.07 19.41 -8.76
CA LEU A 219 4.52 18.94 -7.48
C LEU A 219 3.28 19.71 -7.04
N ILE A 220 3.20 21.04 -7.25
CA ILE A 220 2.02 21.81 -6.87
C ILE A 220 0.81 21.51 -7.76
N GLU A 221 1.02 21.12 -9.02
CA GLU A 221 -0.06 20.68 -9.91
C GLU A 221 -0.47 19.23 -9.60
N GLU A 222 0.50 18.32 -9.44
CA GLU A 222 0.23 16.89 -9.26
C GLU A 222 -0.46 16.60 -7.93
N SER A 223 -0.02 17.26 -6.85
CA SER A 223 -0.47 16.95 -5.48
C SER A 223 -1.99 17.09 -5.28
N PRO A 224 -2.63 18.22 -5.60
CA PRO A 224 -4.08 18.33 -5.52
C PRO A 224 -4.81 17.51 -6.60
N ALA A 225 -4.24 17.37 -7.80
CA ALA A 225 -4.85 16.56 -8.86
C ALA A 225 -4.87 15.06 -8.49
N VAL A 226 -3.90 14.56 -7.74
CA VAL A 226 -3.87 13.18 -7.27
C VAL A 226 -4.66 13.03 -5.98
N MET A 227 -4.35 13.80 -4.94
CA MET A 227 -4.88 13.54 -3.59
C MET A 227 -6.27 14.13 -3.38
N TRP A 228 -6.44 15.42 -3.67
CA TRP A 228 -7.72 16.08 -3.44
C TRP A 228 -8.80 15.57 -4.41
N LEU A 229 -8.48 15.52 -5.70
CA LEU A 229 -9.46 15.09 -6.71
C LEU A 229 -9.85 13.62 -6.53
N ALA A 230 -8.89 12.71 -6.28
CA ALA A 230 -9.23 11.31 -6.02
C ALA A 230 -10.09 11.17 -4.75
N ALA A 231 -9.81 11.93 -3.69
CA ALA A 231 -10.66 11.94 -2.50
C ALA A 231 -12.07 12.45 -2.81
N SER A 232 -12.21 13.50 -3.63
CA SER A 232 -13.51 14.05 -4.04
C SER A 232 -14.35 13.07 -4.85
N LEU A 233 -13.70 12.18 -5.59
CA LEU A 233 -14.33 11.12 -6.39
C LEU A 233 -14.54 9.81 -5.59
N GLY A 234 -14.16 9.81 -4.31
CA GLY A 234 -14.32 8.70 -3.38
C GLY A 234 -13.34 7.56 -3.60
N TYR A 235 -12.14 7.83 -4.13
CA TYR A 235 -11.09 6.83 -4.23
C TYR A 235 -10.53 6.48 -2.86
N ASN A 236 -10.40 5.18 -2.60
CA ASN A 236 -9.89 4.67 -1.34
C ASN A 236 -8.38 4.57 -1.33
N PHE A 237 -7.79 4.24 -2.49
CA PHE A 237 -6.37 4.00 -2.63
C PHE A 237 -5.77 4.73 -3.81
N VAL A 238 -4.52 5.15 -3.66
CA VAL A 238 -3.62 5.54 -4.73
C VAL A 238 -2.50 4.51 -4.79
N VAL A 239 -2.33 3.86 -5.94
CA VAL A 239 -1.37 2.77 -6.16
C VAL A 239 -0.22 3.28 -7.01
N TYR A 240 1.01 3.14 -6.53
CA TYR A 240 2.20 3.56 -7.28
C TYR A 240 3.44 2.73 -6.90
N PRO A 241 4.32 2.40 -7.86
CA PRO A 241 5.63 1.81 -7.57
C PRO A 241 6.61 2.87 -7.06
N GLY A 242 6.41 3.29 -5.81
CA GLY A 242 7.24 4.24 -5.08
C GLY A 242 6.65 4.56 -3.71
N GLU A 243 7.46 5.15 -2.85
CA GLU A 243 7.00 5.68 -1.57
C GLU A 243 6.15 6.94 -1.82
N ILE A 244 5.19 7.20 -0.92
CA ILE A 244 4.41 8.44 -0.97
C ILE A 244 5.34 9.64 -0.78
N LEU A 245 5.08 10.72 -1.53
CA LEU A 245 5.81 11.98 -1.39
C LEU A 245 5.19 12.83 -0.28
N GLU A 246 6.02 13.59 0.44
CA GLU A 246 5.53 14.46 1.53
C GLU A 246 4.45 15.46 1.08
N PRO A 247 4.51 16.09 -0.11
CA PRO A 247 3.43 16.94 -0.62
C PRO A 247 2.09 16.24 -0.70
N PHE A 248 2.07 14.96 -1.07
CA PHE A 248 0.83 14.20 -1.14
C PHE A 248 0.25 13.94 0.25
N GLU A 249 1.09 13.62 1.24
CA GLU A 249 0.67 13.47 2.63
C GLU A 249 0.11 14.78 3.17
N ALA A 250 0.83 15.89 2.97
CA ALA A 250 0.40 17.22 3.40
C ALA A 250 -0.91 17.66 2.73
N THR A 251 -1.07 17.38 1.43
CA THR A 251 -2.31 17.65 0.69
C THR A 251 -3.50 16.91 1.29
N LYS A 252 -3.32 15.62 1.55
CA LYS A 252 -4.36 14.77 2.15
C LYS A 252 -4.72 15.27 3.54
N GLU A 253 -3.73 15.51 4.39
CA GLU A 253 -3.92 15.95 5.78
C GLU A 253 -4.65 17.30 5.84
N TYR A 254 -4.29 18.23 4.95
CA TYR A 254 -4.88 19.56 4.93
C TYR A 254 -6.29 19.60 4.32
N LEU A 255 -6.52 18.85 3.23
CA LEU A 255 -7.75 18.99 2.44
C LEU A 255 -8.80 17.88 2.64
N VAL A 256 -8.48 16.77 3.30
CA VAL A 256 -9.43 15.67 3.53
C VAL A 256 -9.69 15.54 5.03
N VAL A 257 -10.78 16.17 5.49
CA VAL A 257 -11.05 16.42 6.91
C VAL A 257 -12.34 15.73 7.38
N PRO A 258 -12.46 15.41 8.67
CA PRO A 258 -13.71 14.82 9.19
C PRO A 258 -14.86 15.83 9.11
N LYS A 259 -16.09 15.36 8.89
CA LYS A 259 -17.28 16.21 8.99
C LYS A 259 -17.44 16.75 10.41
N HIS A 260 -17.79 18.03 10.50
CA HIS A 260 -18.29 18.62 11.74
C HIS A 260 -19.68 18.05 12.04
N VAL A 261 -19.77 17.22 13.08
CA VAL A 261 -21.04 16.63 13.53
C VAL A 261 -21.46 17.36 14.80
N ALA A 262 -22.63 18.01 14.74
CA ALA A 262 -23.25 18.57 15.93
C ALA A 262 -23.43 17.46 16.98
N ARG A 263 -22.92 17.67 18.19
CA ARG A 263 -22.93 16.65 19.24
C ARG A 263 -23.30 17.24 20.58
N ILE A 264 -23.98 16.44 21.39
CA ILE A 264 -24.25 16.79 22.79
C ILE A 264 -23.12 16.23 23.64
N SER A 265 -22.38 17.10 24.32
CA SER A 265 -21.38 16.69 25.31
C SER A 265 -21.63 17.43 26.61
N GLN A 266 -21.73 16.69 27.71
CA GLN A 266 -22.00 17.23 29.05
C GLN A 266 -23.24 18.14 29.09
N GLY A 267 -24.30 17.77 28.35
CA GLY A 267 -25.55 18.53 28.28
C GLY A 267 -25.48 19.81 27.44
N LYS A 268 -24.34 20.11 26.80
CA LYS A 268 -24.19 21.24 25.87
C LYS A 268 -24.30 20.75 24.44
N ASN A 269 -25.07 21.48 23.63
CA ASN A 269 -25.04 21.33 22.18
C ASN A 269 -23.77 21.97 21.64
N ILE A 270 -22.85 21.17 21.12
CA ILE A 270 -21.61 21.63 20.49
C ILE A 270 -21.82 21.60 18.99
N ILE A 271 -21.76 22.78 18.38
CA ILE A 271 -21.64 22.98 16.94
C ILE A 271 -20.23 23.51 16.74
N GLU A 272 -19.37 22.71 16.12
CA GLU A 272 -18.00 23.12 15.83
C GLU A 272 -18.04 24.07 14.62
N GLU A 273 -17.52 25.29 14.78
CA GLU A 273 -17.26 26.19 13.67
C GLU A 273 -16.17 25.57 12.78
N CYS A 274 -16.39 25.60 11.46
CA CYS A 274 -15.46 25.04 10.50
C CYS A 274 -14.39 26.08 10.16
N ASP A 275 -13.24 26.00 10.83
CA ASP A 275 -12.07 26.84 10.53
C ASP A 275 -11.23 26.31 9.36
N HIS A 276 -11.65 25.19 8.75
CA HIS A 276 -10.98 24.63 7.59
C HIS A 276 -11.15 25.50 6.34
N SER A 277 -10.22 25.35 5.39
CA SER A 277 -10.33 25.97 4.07
C SER A 277 -11.65 25.59 3.37
N GLU A 278 -12.22 26.51 2.60
CA GLU A 278 -13.43 26.23 1.79
C GLU A 278 -13.22 25.10 0.75
N TYR A 279 -11.96 24.79 0.44
CA TYR A 279 -11.59 23.71 -0.48
C TYR A 279 -11.48 22.33 0.21
N CYS A 280 -11.63 22.26 1.53
CA CYS A 280 -11.57 21.01 2.27
C CYS A 280 -12.80 20.12 2.01
N ILE A 281 -12.54 18.83 1.76
CA ILE A 281 -13.55 17.79 1.59
C ILE A 281 -13.87 17.22 2.96
N HIS A 282 -15.11 17.43 3.40
CA HIS A 282 -15.60 16.95 4.69
C HIS A 282 -16.26 15.58 4.53
N VAL A 283 -15.65 14.55 5.12
CA VAL A 283 -16.10 13.15 5.01
C VAL A 283 -16.28 12.49 6.38
N ASP A 284 -17.07 11.42 6.44
CA ASP A 284 -17.36 10.76 7.71
C ASP A 284 -16.13 10.06 8.30
N ASP A 285 -15.28 9.49 7.44
CA ASP A 285 -14.05 8.79 7.82
C ASP A 285 -12.92 9.07 6.82
N PRO A 286 -12.12 10.14 7.05
CA PRO A 286 -10.99 10.50 6.18
C PRO A 286 -9.96 9.39 6.02
N SER A 287 -9.85 8.49 7.01
CA SER A 287 -8.87 7.38 6.98
C SER A 287 -9.18 6.34 5.89
N ARG A 288 -10.36 6.42 5.26
CA ARG A 288 -10.78 5.53 4.17
C ARG A 288 -10.58 6.09 2.77
N LEU A 289 -10.02 7.29 2.63
CA LEU A 289 -9.80 7.92 1.33
C LEU A 289 -8.32 8.08 1.04
N VAL A 290 -7.98 7.93 -0.25
CA VAL A 290 -6.66 8.22 -0.82
C VAL A 290 -5.49 7.71 0.02
N ASN A 291 -5.55 6.45 0.43
CA ASN A 291 -4.47 5.77 1.13
C ASN A 291 -3.44 5.26 0.13
N TRP A 292 -2.16 5.43 0.42
CA TRP A 292 -1.11 5.01 -0.49
C TRP A 292 -0.87 3.50 -0.41
N LEU A 293 -0.82 2.84 -1.57
CA LEU A 293 -0.38 1.47 -1.69
C LEU A 293 0.90 1.42 -2.52
N GLU A 294 2.02 1.08 -1.87
CA GLU A 294 3.29 0.89 -2.56
C GLU A 294 3.26 -0.46 -3.31
N VAL A 295 3.67 -0.43 -4.57
CA VAL A 295 3.80 -1.66 -5.37
C VAL A 295 5.15 -2.33 -5.08
N ASN A 296 5.10 -3.61 -4.73
CA ASN A 296 6.25 -4.49 -4.64
C ASN A 296 6.16 -5.61 -5.68
N PHE A 297 7.31 -6.15 -6.10
CA PHE A 297 7.37 -7.14 -7.16
C PHE A 297 8.06 -8.42 -6.70
N LYS A 298 7.62 -9.55 -7.28
CA LYS A 298 8.27 -10.85 -7.09
C LYS A 298 8.46 -11.54 -8.42
N ARG A 299 9.72 -11.90 -8.71
CA ARG A 299 10.12 -12.81 -9.79
C ARG A 299 10.00 -14.26 -9.35
N SER A 300 9.67 -15.13 -10.29
CA SER A 300 9.64 -16.58 -10.09
C SER A 300 9.86 -17.32 -11.40
N HIS A 301 10.31 -18.58 -11.32
CA HIS A 301 10.36 -19.46 -12.48
C HIS A 301 8.98 -20.07 -12.73
N PRO A 302 8.67 -20.43 -13.99
CA PRO A 302 7.53 -21.28 -14.28
C PRO A 302 7.59 -22.54 -13.43
N PRO A 303 6.45 -23.04 -12.93
CA PRO A 303 6.42 -24.34 -12.27
C PRO A 303 7.00 -25.37 -13.24
N LYS A 304 8.02 -26.12 -12.79
CA LYS A 304 8.59 -27.21 -13.59
C LYS A 304 7.44 -28.13 -13.98
N GLN A 305 7.13 -28.21 -15.27
CA GLN A 305 6.12 -29.16 -15.74
C GLN A 305 6.52 -30.55 -15.23
N PRO A 306 5.60 -31.30 -14.60
CA PRO A 306 5.90 -32.64 -14.13
C PRO A 306 6.38 -33.44 -15.32
N THR A 307 7.64 -33.87 -15.27
CA THR A 307 8.25 -34.67 -16.31
C THR A 307 7.51 -36.00 -16.30
N ILE A 308 6.50 -36.15 -17.18
CA ILE A 308 5.87 -37.45 -17.42
C ILE A 308 6.99 -38.33 -17.95
N SER A 309 7.54 -39.15 -17.06
CA SER A 309 8.52 -40.16 -17.41
C SER A 309 7.75 -41.18 -18.22
N VAL A 310 7.80 -41.07 -19.55
CA VAL A 310 7.38 -42.15 -20.42
C VAL A 310 8.41 -43.25 -20.20
N GLU A 311 8.11 -44.17 -19.27
CA GLU A 311 8.81 -45.44 -19.15
C GLU A 311 8.73 -46.14 -20.51
N LYS A 312 9.82 -46.06 -21.26
CA LYS A 312 10.08 -46.97 -22.38
C LYS A 312 10.28 -48.36 -21.77
N HIS A 313 9.21 -49.14 -21.69
CA HIS A 313 9.30 -50.57 -21.49
C HIS A 313 10.04 -51.19 -22.68
N THR A 314 11.31 -51.53 -22.48
CA THR A 314 12.03 -52.53 -23.26
C THR A 314 12.36 -53.69 -22.30
N PRO A 315 12.00 -54.95 -22.61
CA PRO A 315 12.16 -56.05 -21.67
C PRO A 315 13.52 -56.69 -21.83
N LEU A 316 14.31 -56.86 -20.75
CA LEU A 316 15.38 -57.86 -20.75
C LEU A 316 15.90 -58.21 -19.34
N ILE A 317 15.52 -59.43 -18.93
CA ILE A 317 16.32 -60.51 -18.33
C ILE A 317 17.11 -60.22 -17.04
N GLU A 318 16.69 -60.95 -16.00
CA GLU A 318 17.37 -61.18 -14.73
C GLU A 318 18.79 -61.72 -14.91
N THR A 319 19.73 -61.21 -14.11
CA THR A 319 20.77 -62.04 -13.50
C THR A 319 21.18 -61.46 -12.16
N LEU A 320 21.16 -62.33 -11.16
CA LEU A 320 21.28 -62.03 -9.74
C LEU A 320 22.75 -61.94 -9.28
N THR A 321 22.87 -61.29 -8.10
CA THR A 321 23.86 -61.50 -7.02
C THR A 321 25.01 -60.44 -6.90
N PRO A 322 25.68 -60.31 -5.72
CA PRO A 322 25.29 -59.30 -4.71
C PRO A 322 26.49 -58.66 -3.99
N VAL A 323 26.52 -57.34 -3.72
CA VAL A 323 27.48 -56.81 -2.72
C VAL A 323 26.89 -55.68 -1.90
N GLU A 324 26.99 -55.89 -0.59
CA GLU A 324 26.66 -55.05 0.55
C GLU A 324 27.19 -53.60 0.45
N ARG A 325 26.43 -52.64 1.02
CA ARG A 325 27.04 -51.65 1.91
C ARG A 325 26.04 -50.99 2.86
N LYS A 326 26.56 -50.82 4.07
CA LYS A 326 25.94 -50.41 5.32
C LYS A 326 25.49 -48.94 5.32
N ILE A 327 24.44 -48.75 6.11
CA ILE A 327 23.89 -47.50 6.65
C ILE A 327 24.95 -46.72 7.44
N SER A 328 24.98 -45.39 7.30
CA SER A 328 25.47 -44.49 8.35
C SER A 328 24.52 -43.30 8.55
N PHE A 329 23.98 -43.24 9.75
CA PHE A 329 23.21 -42.17 10.38
C PHE A 329 24.16 -41.07 10.93
N PHE A 330 23.66 -39.83 11.01
CA PHE A 330 24.19 -38.65 11.72
C PHE A 330 25.44 -37.94 11.14
N SER A 331 25.20 -36.75 10.58
CA SER A 331 26.19 -35.66 10.55
C SER A 331 25.60 -34.41 11.19
N ALA A 332 26.34 -33.90 12.17
CA ALA A 332 26.03 -32.83 13.11
C ALA A 332 26.03 -31.41 12.48
N PRO A 333 25.47 -30.39 13.15
CA PRO A 333 25.41 -29.02 12.66
C PRO A 333 26.73 -28.26 12.87
N PRO A 334 27.08 -27.27 12.03
CA PRO A 334 28.25 -26.44 12.28
C PRO A 334 27.97 -25.40 13.36
N LYS A 335 28.89 -25.35 14.32
CA LYS A 335 28.98 -24.43 15.46
C LYS A 335 29.37 -23.02 14.96
N THR A 336 28.59 -22.00 15.30
CA THR A 336 28.99 -20.59 15.22
C THR A 336 29.66 -20.19 16.55
N LYS A 337 30.95 -19.83 16.49
CA LYS A 337 31.70 -19.25 17.61
C LYS A 337 31.34 -17.77 17.75
N GLY A 338 31.12 -17.34 18.99
CA GLY A 338 30.94 -15.93 19.35
C GLY A 338 32.24 -15.14 19.48
N SER A 339 32.08 -13.82 19.41
CA SER A 339 32.98 -12.75 19.90
C SER A 339 32.09 -11.51 20.03
N VAL A 340 31.50 -11.24 21.20
CA VAL A 340 31.97 -10.33 22.28
C VAL A 340 32.27 -8.89 21.81
N LEU A 341 31.29 -8.04 22.11
CA LEU A 341 31.30 -6.64 22.62
C LEU A 341 32.49 -5.72 22.31
N LYS A 342 32.17 -4.57 21.70
CA LYS A 342 32.62 -3.25 22.16
C LYS A 342 31.50 -2.22 22.01
N GLU A 343 31.13 -1.61 23.14
CA GLU A 343 30.47 -0.32 23.25
C GLU A 343 31.42 0.80 22.81
N ASN A 344 30.87 1.86 22.22
CA ASN A 344 31.22 3.25 22.51
C ASN A 344 30.08 4.15 22.01
N ASP A 345 29.53 4.91 22.96
CA ASP A 345 28.59 6.01 22.80
C ASP A 345 29.25 7.25 22.17
N GLU A 346 28.44 8.04 21.46
CA GLU A 346 28.27 9.51 21.57
C GLU A 346 27.30 9.93 20.45
N ASP A 347 26.03 10.17 20.76
CA ASP A 347 25.42 11.43 21.23
C ASP A 347 24.66 12.13 20.10
N THR A 348 23.32 12.06 20.15
CA THR A 348 22.39 13.04 19.57
C THR A 348 20.99 12.79 20.13
N GLY A 349 20.48 13.78 20.85
CA GLY A 349 19.29 13.66 21.68
C GLY A 349 17.99 13.38 20.92
N MET A 350 17.25 12.38 21.41
CA MET A 350 15.79 12.39 21.44
C MET A 350 15.30 11.43 22.54
N VAL A 351 15.40 11.86 23.80
CA VAL A 351 14.95 11.09 24.98
C VAL A 351 13.46 11.34 25.23
N VAL A 352 12.59 10.86 24.33
CA VAL A 352 11.17 10.61 24.60
C VAL A 352 10.68 9.49 23.67
N SER A 353 10.76 8.22 24.09
CA SER A 353 9.94 7.10 23.53
C SER A 353 10.19 5.72 24.19
N ASN A 354 11.34 5.51 24.87
CA ASN A 354 11.72 4.13 25.25
C ASN A 354 10.88 3.51 26.41
N GLN A 355 10.32 4.32 27.31
CA GLN A 355 9.53 3.81 28.45
C GLN A 355 8.15 3.27 28.03
N ASN A 356 7.53 3.88 27.01
CA ASN A 356 6.21 3.47 26.52
C ASN A 356 6.28 2.10 25.84
N ALA A 357 7.30 1.89 25.00
CA ALA A 357 7.56 0.61 24.37
C ALA A 357 7.79 -0.51 25.41
N LEU A 358 8.54 -0.22 26.49
CA LEU A 358 8.79 -1.16 27.57
C LEU A 358 7.53 -1.51 28.37
N MET A 359 6.62 -0.55 28.58
CA MET A 359 5.35 -0.77 29.27
C MET A 359 4.39 -1.64 28.45
N ILE A 360 4.25 -1.34 27.15
CA ILE A 360 3.43 -2.14 26.22
C ILE A 360 3.98 -3.56 26.10
N ALA A 361 5.30 -3.71 25.93
CA ALA A 361 5.93 -5.03 25.86
C ALA A 361 5.74 -5.83 27.16
N SER A 362 5.82 -5.17 28.32
CA SER A 362 5.59 -5.82 29.61
C SER A 362 4.13 -6.27 29.80
N ALA A 363 3.17 -5.45 29.35
CA ALA A 363 1.74 -5.80 29.40
C ALA A 363 1.42 -7.00 28.50
N LEU A 364 1.88 -6.98 27.25
CA LEU A 364 1.66 -8.08 26.29
C LEU A 364 2.31 -9.38 26.78
N ASN A 365 3.56 -9.32 27.28
CA ASN A 365 4.26 -10.49 27.80
C ASN A 365 3.58 -11.05 29.05
N GLY A 366 3.12 -10.18 29.95
CA GLY A 366 2.42 -10.60 31.17
C GLY A 366 1.09 -11.29 30.89
N VAL A 367 0.27 -10.72 30.01
CA VAL A 367 -1.02 -11.32 29.62
C VAL A 367 -0.81 -12.67 28.94
N SER A 368 0.13 -12.75 28.00
CA SER A 368 0.48 -14.01 27.33
C SER A 368 0.93 -15.08 28.34
N LYS A 369 1.79 -14.69 29.29
CA LYS A 369 2.25 -15.59 30.35
C LYS A 369 1.10 -16.07 31.24
N GLY A 370 0.22 -15.17 31.70
CA GLY A 370 -0.93 -15.53 32.54
C GLY A 370 -1.88 -16.52 31.87
N LEU A 371 -2.09 -16.39 30.56
CA LEU A 371 -2.87 -17.34 29.76
C LEU A 371 -2.17 -18.70 29.66
N ILE A 372 -0.88 -18.70 29.34
CA ILE A 372 -0.08 -19.93 29.26
C ILE A 372 -0.10 -20.66 30.61
N ASP A 373 0.13 -19.95 31.72
CA ASP A 373 0.16 -20.53 33.06
C ASP A 373 -1.18 -21.16 33.46
N THR A 374 -2.29 -20.53 33.08
CA THR A 374 -3.64 -20.98 33.41
C THR A 374 -4.08 -22.18 32.57
N TYR A 375 -3.72 -22.21 31.28
CA TYR A 375 -4.23 -23.22 30.34
C TYR A 375 -3.24 -24.30 29.92
N SER A 376 -1.94 -24.18 30.23
CA SER A 376 -0.90 -25.11 29.72
C SER A 376 -0.52 -26.25 30.68
N ASN A 377 -1.38 -26.63 31.62
CA ASN A 377 -1.26 -27.83 32.49
C ASN A 377 0.20 -28.14 32.94
N GLY A 378 0.87 -27.18 33.57
CA GLY A 378 2.08 -27.44 34.35
C GLY A 378 3.43 -27.38 33.64
N LYS A 379 3.52 -26.92 32.38
CA LYS A 379 4.83 -26.51 31.84
C LYS A 379 5.26 -25.20 32.51
N LYS A 380 6.34 -25.27 33.31
CA LYS A 380 6.91 -24.08 33.98
C LYS A 380 7.17 -22.99 32.93
N PRO A 381 6.56 -21.81 33.07
CA PRO A 381 6.87 -20.70 32.19
C PRO A 381 8.34 -20.31 32.34
N GLY A 382 8.95 -19.83 31.25
CA GLY A 382 10.27 -19.21 31.31
C GLY A 382 10.29 -18.07 32.33
N LYS A 383 11.45 -17.81 32.95
CA LYS A 383 11.64 -16.64 33.83
C LYS A 383 11.20 -15.38 33.07
N SER A 384 10.36 -14.55 33.68
CA SER A 384 9.88 -13.34 33.03
C SER A 384 11.00 -12.32 32.82
N ALA A 385 10.79 -11.45 31.83
CA ALA A 385 11.76 -10.43 31.45
C ALA A 385 11.70 -9.17 32.34
N SER A 386 10.62 -8.95 33.11
CA SER A 386 10.47 -7.76 33.98
C SER A 386 9.48 -7.95 35.13
N VAL A 387 9.65 -7.21 36.24
CA VAL A 387 8.70 -7.16 37.37
C VAL A 387 7.30 -6.77 36.91
N LEU A 388 7.20 -5.82 35.97
CA LEU A 388 5.91 -5.35 35.45
C LEU A 388 5.17 -6.46 34.69
N SER A 389 5.89 -7.30 33.94
CA SER A 389 5.26 -8.44 33.26
C SER A 389 4.71 -9.49 34.23
N GLU A 390 5.31 -9.66 35.41
CA GLU A 390 4.75 -10.53 36.46
C GLU A 390 3.46 -9.96 37.06
N VAL A 391 3.38 -8.64 37.20
CA VAL A 391 2.16 -7.96 37.68
C VAL A 391 1.01 -8.21 36.69
N PHE A 392 1.24 -7.99 35.39
CA PHE A 392 0.23 -8.28 34.36
C PHE A 392 -0.14 -9.76 34.31
N ALA A 393 0.82 -10.67 34.46
CA ALA A 393 0.53 -12.10 34.54
C ALA A 393 -0.31 -12.47 35.79
N GLY A 394 -0.08 -11.80 36.92
CA GLY A 394 -0.91 -11.92 38.12
C GLY A 394 -2.35 -11.47 37.87
N ILE A 395 -2.53 -10.27 37.32
CA ILE A 395 -3.85 -9.72 36.98
C ILE A 395 -4.60 -10.66 36.03
N THR A 396 -3.92 -11.16 34.98
CA THR A 396 -4.55 -12.09 34.04
C THR A 396 -4.99 -13.39 34.71
N ARG A 397 -4.19 -13.98 35.60
CA ARG A 397 -4.58 -15.19 36.33
C ARG A 397 -5.81 -14.96 37.21
N GLU A 398 -5.86 -13.86 37.95
CA GLU A 398 -7.01 -13.53 38.80
C GLU A 398 -8.28 -13.31 37.97
N VAL A 399 -8.20 -12.56 36.87
CA VAL A 399 -9.34 -12.35 35.96
C VAL A 399 -9.85 -13.68 35.39
N LEU A 400 -8.94 -14.58 34.98
CA LEU A 400 -9.32 -15.88 34.44
C LEU A 400 -9.94 -16.80 35.49
N ALA A 401 -9.56 -16.65 36.77
CA ALA A 401 -10.10 -17.42 37.90
C ALA A 401 -11.47 -16.93 38.38
N THR A 402 -11.94 -15.76 37.95
CA THR A 402 -13.28 -15.25 38.32
C THR A 402 -14.43 -16.03 37.66
N ASP A 403 -15.61 -15.95 38.26
CA ASP A 403 -16.85 -16.59 37.78
C ASP A 403 -17.59 -15.80 36.67
N ILE A 404 -16.97 -14.74 36.12
CA ILE A 404 -17.59 -13.96 35.03
C ILE A 404 -17.52 -14.72 33.70
N SER A 405 -18.33 -14.33 32.71
CA SER A 405 -18.34 -15.03 31.42
C SER A 405 -16.99 -14.92 30.69
N GLU A 406 -16.66 -15.92 29.87
CA GLU A 406 -15.41 -15.90 29.09
C GLU A 406 -15.30 -14.67 28.18
N SER A 407 -16.42 -14.20 27.61
CA SER A 407 -16.48 -12.94 26.85
C SER A 407 -16.14 -11.71 27.71
N GLN A 408 -16.57 -11.67 28.97
CA GLN A 408 -16.23 -10.59 29.90
C GLN A 408 -14.75 -10.64 30.30
N LYS A 409 -14.17 -11.83 30.48
CA LYS A 409 -12.73 -12.01 30.73
C LYS A 409 -11.89 -11.49 29.56
N VAL A 410 -12.25 -11.85 28.33
CA VAL A 410 -11.58 -11.36 27.11
C VAL A 410 -11.68 -9.84 27.03
N ASN A 411 -12.88 -9.28 27.16
CA ASN A 411 -13.09 -7.83 27.10
C ASN A 411 -12.28 -7.08 28.16
N PHE A 412 -12.18 -7.62 29.37
CA PHE A 412 -11.35 -7.03 30.42
C PHE A 412 -9.87 -6.98 30.02
N LEU A 413 -9.32 -8.10 29.53
CA LEU A 413 -7.90 -8.18 29.15
C LEU A 413 -7.58 -7.31 27.93
N VAL A 414 -8.49 -7.22 26.96
CA VAL A 414 -8.37 -6.30 25.80
C VAL A 414 -8.36 -4.85 26.28
N ASN A 415 -9.30 -4.47 27.15
CA ASN A 415 -9.38 -3.12 27.69
C ASN A 415 -8.16 -2.77 28.56
N LEU A 416 -7.60 -3.73 29.28
CA LEU A 416 -6.36 -3.54 30.04
C LEU A 416 -5.18 -3.18 29.11
N ILE A 417 -4.98 -3.94 28.03
CA ILE A 417 -3.90 -3.67 27.06
C ILE A 417 -4.15 -2.35 26.34
N ASN A 418 -5.38 -2.08 25.90
CA ASN A 418 -5.74 -0.83 25.27
C ASN A 418 -5.54 0.37 26.21
N GLY A 419 -5.86 0.22 27.50
CA GLY A 419 -5.60 1.25 28.51
C GLY A 419 -4.11 1.57 28.65
N VAL A 420 -3.23 0.56 28.62
CA VAL A 420 -1.78 0.77 28.61
C VAL A 420 -1.34 1.51 27.34
N ILE A 421 -1.81 1.09 26.17
CA ILE A 421 -1.49 1.73 24.89
C ILE A 421 -1.96 3.19 24.87
N GLN A 422 -3.18 3.47 25.33
CA GLN A 422 -3.77 4.81 25.38
C GLN A 422 -3.18 5.70 26.48
N SER A 423 -2.69 5.13 27.58
CA SER A 423 -1.96 5.91 28.59
C SER A 423 -0.57 6.32 28.11
N SER A 424 0.02 5.51 27.22
CA SER A 424 1.34 5.75 26.65
C SER A 424 1.32 6.69 25.44
N ASN A 425 0.21 6.75 24.71
CA ASN A 425 0.00 7.66 23.59
C ASN A 425 -1.20 8.55 23.90
N LYS A 426 -1.03 9.87 23.93
CA LYS A 426 -2.15 10.84 23.96
C LYS A 426 -3.00 10.84 22.66
N CYS A 427 -3.23 9.68 22.06
CA CYS A 427 -4.16 9.46 20.97
C CYS A 427 -4.80 8.07 21.13
N SER A 428 -6.13 8.05 21.18
CA SER A 428 -6.96 6.87 21.39
C SER A 428 -6.87 5.89 20.22
N TYR A 429 -6.27 4.72 20.45
CA TYR A 429 -6.33 3.56 19.56
C TYR A 429 -6.95 2.38 20.32
N THR A 430 -7.84 1.64 19.66
CA THR A 430 -8.29 0.31 20.08
C THR A 430 -7.97 -0.65 18.94
N SER A 431 -7.13 -1.66 19.18
CA SER A 431 -6.72 -2.62 18.14
C SER A 431 -7.65 -3.86 18.12
N PRO A 432 -8.34 -4.16 16.99
CA PRO A 432 -9.23 -5.33 16.87
C PRO A 432 -8.50 -6.69 16.87
N GLY A 433 -7.17 -6.71 16.71
CA GLY A 433 -6.40 -7.96 16.56
C GLY A 433 -6.08 -8.68 17.88
N ILE A 434 -6.17 -7.98 19.02
CA ILE A 434 -5.87 -8.55 20.34
C ILE A 434 -6.99 -9.48 20.79
N GLU A 435 -8.24 -9.10 20.54
CA GLU A 435 -9.44 -9.88 20.92
C GLU A 435 -9.45 -11.25 20.22
N SER A 436 -9.17 -11.29 18.92
CA SER A 436 -9.11 -12.54 18.15
C SER A 436 -8.03 -13.50 18.64
N ARG A 437 -6.83 -12.99 18.98
CA ARG A 437 -5.76 -13.83 19.55
C ARG A 437 -6.10 -14.35 20.94
N LEU A 438 -6.73 -13.54 21.79
CA LEU A 438 -7.17 -13.97 23.13
C LEU A 438 -8.26 -15.04 23.05
N LEU A 439 -9.24 -14.85 22.16
CA LEU A 439 -10.27 -15.84 21.87
C LEU A 439 -9.68 -17.14 21.33
N GLU A 440 -8.66 -17.08 20.47
CA GLU A 440 -7.98 -18.27 19.96
C GLU A 440 -7.30 -19.09 21.08
N TYR A 441 -6.65 -18.42 22.05
CA TYR A 441 -6.04 -19.10 23.21
C TYR A 441 -7.09 -19.73 24.13
N MET A 442 -8.24 -19.08 24.32
CA MET A 442 -9.31 -19.57 25.19
C MET A 442 -10.16 -20.67 24.52
N ASN A 443 -10.31 -20.64 23.19
CA ASN A 443 -11.04 -21.68 22.45
C ASN A 443 -10.22 -22.96 22.23
N LYS A 444 -8.88 -22.87 22.24
CA LYS A 444 -7.98 -24.04 22.15
C LYS A 444 -7.99 -24.91 23.41
N SER A 445 -8.52 -24.44 24.54
CA SER A 445 -8.56 -25.20 25.81
C SER A 445 -9.92 -25.85 26.10
N THR A 446 -11.02 -25.39 25.47
CA THR A 446 -12.35 -26.04 25.56
C THR A 446 -12.44 -27.37 24.81
N THR A 447 -11.46 -27.67 23.94
CA THR A 447 -11.38 -28.92 23.15
C THR A 447 -10.51 -30.01 23.79
N CYS A 448 -9.99 -29.78 25.00
CA CYS A 448 -9.30 -30.80 25.82
C CYS A 448 -9.86 -30.79 27.25
N ARG A 449 -11.08 -31.33 27.40
CA ARG A 449 -11.58 -31.90 28.65
C ARG A 449 -12.25 -33.23 28.36
#